data_AF-A0A2D1SRY1-F1
#
_entry.id   AF-A0A2D1SRY1-F1
#
_cell.length_a   1.000
_cell.length_b   1.000
_cell.length_c   1.000
_cell.angle_alpha   90.00
_cell.angle_beta   90.00
_cell.angle_gamma   90.00
#
_symmetry.space_group_name_H-M   'P 1'
#
loop_
_entity.id
_entity.type
_entity.pdbx_description
1 polymer ?
#
loop_
_entity_poly.entity_id
_entity_poly.type
_entity_poly.pdbx_seq_one_letter_code
_entity_poly.pdbx_strand_id
1 'polypeptide(L)'
;MQAKKVTISCKNCGEEMTIDFNQAQFSSSLQIVNGKKHQSRTFMDNCPHCETMNTVTSENKMEWGKRKGPNIKFVMFSGLFSCLTFIVFGIVAIYFAFKGFQLVMDWFFNS
;
A
#
# COMPACT_ATOMS: atom_id res chain seq x y z
N MET A 1 22.17 -1.64 -12.21
CA MET A 1 21.10 -1.09 -13.07
C MET A 1 20.68 0.23 -12.45
N GLN A 2 21.01 1.34 -13.12
CA GLN A 2 20.59 2.69 -12.72
C GLN A 2 19.16 2.90 -13.22
N ALA A 3 18.32 3.57 -12.43
CA ALA A 3 16.97 3.92 -12.87
C ALA A 3 17.04 5.06 -13.89
N LYS A 4 16.05 5.12 -14.79
CA LYS A 4 15.99 6.15 -15.83
C LYS A 4 15.59 7.51 -15.22
N LYS A 5 16.15 8.58 -15.76
CA LYS A 5 15.70 9.96 -15.54
C LYS A 5 15.01 10.44 -16.80
N VAL A 6 13.86 11.09 -16.65
CA VAL A 6 13.07 11.59 -17.77
C VAL A 6 12.82 13.07 -17.58
N THR A 7 13.24 13.88 -18.55
CA THR A 7 12.91 15.30 -18.61
C THR A 7 11.56 15.47 -19.31
N ILE A 8 10.64 16.16 -18.65
CA ILE A 8 9.32 16.49 -19.18
C ILE A 8 9.05 17.99 -18.98
N SER A 9 8.18 18.55 -19.81
CA SER A 9 7.64 19.89 -19.57
C SER A 9 6.47 19.80 -18.57
N CYS A 10 6.45 20.71 -17.60
CA CYS A 10 5.38 20.79 -16.62
C CYS A 10 4.04 21.11 -17.29
N LYS A 11 2.99 20.38 -16.93
CA LYS A 11 1.63 20.61 -17.45
C LYS A 11 1.06 22.01 -17.19
N ASN A 12 1.55 22.71 -16.18
CA ASN A 12 0.99 24.01 -15.75
C ASN A 12 1.86 25.19 -16.21
N CYS A 13 3.14 25.23 -15.83
CA CYS A 13 4.03 26.34 -16.18
C CYS A 13 4.85 26.13 -17.45
N GLY A 14 4.84 24.93 -18.05
CA GLY A 14 5.61 24.62 -19.27
C GLY A 14 7.12 24.47 -19.06
N GLU A 15 7.64 24.76 -17.87
CA GLU A 15 9.08 24.63 -17.57
C GLU A 15 9.54 23.18 -17.56
N GLU A 16 10.81 22.97 -17.92
CA GLU A 16 11.42 21.66 -17.90
C GLU A 16 11.65 21.17 -16.47
N MET A 17 11.20 19.97 -16.19
CA MET A 17 11.46 19.28 -14.93
C MET A 17 11.96 17.86 -15.21
N THR A 18 12.81 17.35 -14.32
CA THR A 18 13.35 16.00 -14.43
C THR A 18 12.73 15.10 -13.38
N ILE A 19 12.06 14.03 -13.80
CA ILE A 19 11.56 12.98 -12.93
C ILE A 19 12.61 11.87 -12.86
N ASP A 20 13.22 11.71 -11.68
CA ASP A 20 14.14 10.61 -11.39
C ASP A 20 13.36 9.40 -10.87
N PHE A 21 13.28 8.32 -11.66
CA PHE A 21 12.54 7.10 -11.26
C PHE A 21 13.12 6.44 -9.99
N ASN A 22 14.37 6.75 -9.63
CA ASN A 22 14.98 6.27 -8.40
C ASN A 22 14.55 7.05 -7.15
N GLN A 23 14.05 8.27 -7.28
CA GLN A 23 13.67 9.12 -6.14
C GLN A 23 12.17 9.37 -6.09
N ALA A 24 11.56 9.66 -7.24
CA ALA A 24 10.15 9.99 -7.41
C ALA A 24 9.22 8.99 -6.72
N GLN A 25 8.08 9.48 -6.24
CA GLN A 25 7.02 8.61 -5.77
C GLN A 25 6.48 7.80 -6.95
N PHE A 26 6.03 6.57 -6.71
CA PHE A 26 5.47 5.76 -7.78
C PHE A 26 4.28 4.93 -7.34
N SER A 27 3.32 4.79 -8.26
CA SER A 27 2.25 3.80 -8.18
C SER A 27 2.55 2.64 -9.13
N SER A 28 2.21 1.42 -8.75
CA SER A 28 2.36 0.23 -9.59
C SER A 28 1.00 -0.31 -9.96
N SER A 29 0.75 -0.52 -11.25
CA SER A 29 -0.44 -1.18 -11.76
C SER A 29 -0.08 -2.54 -12.37
N LEU A 30 -0.96 -3.53 -12.15
CA LEU A 30 -0.86 -4.85 -12.75
C LEU A 30 -2.16 -5.12 -13.49
N GLN A 31 -2.07 -5.34 -14.80
CA GLN A 31 -3.21 -5.70 -15.64
C GLN A 31 -2.94 -7.07 -16.27
N ILE A 32 -3.97 -7.91 -16.35
CA ILE A 32 -3.89 -9.22 -17.01
C ILE A 32 -4.71 -9.10 -18.29
N VAL A 33 -4.03 -9.08 -19.44
CA VAL A 33 -4.67 -8.99 -20.76
C VAL A 33 -4.27 -10.23 -21.55
N ASN A 34 -5.24 -10.98 -22.05
CA ASN A 34 -5.02 -12.24 -22.79
C ASN A 34 -4.10 -13.24 -22.05
N GLY A 35 -4.26 -13.36 -20.73
CA GLY A 35 -3.43 -14.24 -19.89
C GLY A 35 -2.00 -13.75 -19.63
N LYS A 36 -1.58 -12.64 -20.24
CA LYS A 36 -0.26 -12.04 -20.02
C LYS A 36 -0.34 -10.97 -18.93
N LYS A 37 0.63 -11.00 -18.02
CA LYS A 37 0.75 -10.00 -16.94
C LYS A 37 1.49 -8.78 -17.45
N HIS A 38 0.77 -7.68 -17.64
CA HIS A 38 1.31 -6.36 -17.92
C HIS A 38 1.49 -5.60 -16.60
N GLN A 39 2.68 -5.09 -16.36
CA GLN A 39 2.98 -4.31 -15.17
C GLN A 39 3.50 -2.95 -15.61
N SER A 40 2.88 -1.88 -15.13
CA SER A 40 3.33 -0.52 -15.37
C SER A 40 3.56 0.20 -14.05
N ARG A 41 4.50 1.16 -14.06
CA ARG A 41 4.72 2.07 -12.94
C ARG A 41 4.53 3.50 -13.40
N THR A 42 3.73 4.24 -12.64
CA THR A 42 3.55 5.68 -12.84
C THR A 42 4.36 6.40 -11.78
N PHE A 43 5.41 7.09 -12.22
CA PHE A 43 6.27 7.93 -11.40
C PHE A 43 5.68 9.33 -11.33
N MET A 44 5.70 9.92 -10.13
CA MET A 44 5.05 11.18 -9.81
C MET A 44 6.06 12.07 -9.09
N ASP A 45 6.17 13.31 -9.55
CA ASP A 45 7.00 14.31 -8.90
C ASP A 45 6.36 15.70 -9.03
N ASN A 46 6.66 16.58 -8.09
CA ASN A 46 6.13 17.94 -8.10
C ASN A 46 7.05 18.84 -8.92
N CYS A 47 6.46 19.74 -9.71
CA CYS A 47 7.24 20.76 -10.38
C CYS A 47 7.88 21.69 -9.34
N PRO A 48 9.20 21.97 -9.43
CA PRO A 48 9.88 22.81 -8.44
C PRO A 48 9.43 24.28 -8.47
N HIS A 49 8.77 24.72 -9.54
CA HIS A 49 8.37 26.11 -9.73
C HIS A 49 6.91 26.39 -9.40
N CYS A 50 6.00 25.47 -9.73
CA CYS A 50 4.56 25.67 -9.54
C CYS A 50 3.90 24.60 -8.66
N GLU A 51 4.70 23.71 -8.05
CA GLU A 51 4.29 22.60 -7.16
C GLU A 51 3.25 21.64 -7.77
N THR A 52 2.95 21.79 -9.06
CA THR A 52 1.97 20.97 -9.75
C THR A 52 2.54 19.57 -9.95
N MET A 53 1.76 18.56 -9.56
CA MET A 53 2.15 17.17 -9.71
C MET A 53 2.16 16.76 -11.18
N ASN A 54 3.29 16.25 -11.65
CA ASN A 54 3.45 15.69 -12.98
C ASN A 54 3.75 14.19 -12.88
N THR A 55 3.34 13.45 -13.92
CA THR A 55 3.32 11.99 -13.89
C THR A 55 3.88 11.40 -15.17
N VAL A 56 4.75 10.40 -15.06
CA VAL A 56 5.32 9.65 -16.19
C VAL A 56 5.09 8.16 -15.96
N THR A 57 4.47 7.49 -16.93
CA THR A 57 4.22 6.04 -16.88
C THR A 57 5.28 5.30 -17.68
N SER A 58 5.89 4.27 -17.11
CA SER A 58 6.82 3.36 -17.78
C SER A 58 6.37 1.91 -17.58
N GLU A 59 6.36 1.15 -18.67
CA GLU A 59 6.06 -0.30 -18.69
C GLU A 59 7.34 -1.14 -18.65
N ASN A 60 8.51 -0.52 -18.88
CA ASN A 60 9.77 -1.22 -18.98
C ASN A 60 10.42 -1.41 -17.59
N LYS A 61 10.40 -2.65 -17.10
CA LYS A 61 10.96 -3.03 -15.79
C LYS A 61 12.43 -2.64 -15.60
N MET A 62 13.20 -2.58 -16.69
CA MET A 62 14.62 -2.22 -16.65
C MET A 62 14.85 -0.75 -16.30
N GLU A 63 13.88 0.12 -16.63
CA GLU A 63 13.96 1.56 -16.36
C GLU A 63 13.70 1.90 -14.88
N TRP A 64 13.04 1.01 -14.15
CA TRP A 64 12.61 1.25 -12.77
C TRP A 64 13.73 1.10 -11.73
N GLY A 65 14.93 0.66 -12.15
CA GLY A 65 16.05 0.39 -11.27
C GLY A 65 15.78 -0.74 -10.28
N LYS A 66 16.45 -0.71 -9.11
CA LYS A 66 16.34 -1.76 -8.07
C LYS A 66 15.13 -1.59 -7.14
N ARG A 67 14.21 -0.66 -7.42
CA ARG A 67 13.08 -0.37 -6.51
C ARG A 67 12.07 -1.52 -6.53
N LYS A 68 11.88 -2.15 -5.36
CA LYS A 68 10.85 -3.16 -5.15
C LYS A 68 9.50 -2.45 -5.00
N GLY A 69 8.50 -2.92 -5.73
CA GLY A 69 7.11 -2.47 -5.55
C GLY A 69 6.51 -3.03 -4.25
N PRO A 70 5.33 -2.56 -3.86
CA PRO A 70 4.64 -3.07 -2.67
C PRO A 70 4.43 -4.59 -2.78
N ASN A 71 4.80 -5.32 -1.73
CA ASN A 71 4.70 -6.77 -1.69
C ASN A 71 3.25 -7.16 -1.36
N ILE A 72 2.44 -7.39 -2.39
CA ILE A 72 1.01 -7.74 -2.27
C ILE A 72 0.79 -8.92 -1.31
N LYS A 73 1.71 -9.90 -1.28
CA LYS A 73 1.63 -11.05 -0.36
C LYS A 73 1.68 -10.63 1.10
N PHE A 74 2.50 -9.63 1.42
CA PHE A 74 2.62 -9.12 2.79
C PHE A 74 1.32 -8.44 3.24
N VAL A 75 0.73 -7.61 2.39
CA VAL A 75 -0.55 -6.92 2.67
C VAL A 75 -1.69 -7.92 2.86
N MET A 76 -1.75 -8.94 2.01
CA MET A 76 -2.78 -9.98 2.12
C MET A 76 -2.61 -10.82 3.40
N PHE A 77 -1.37 -11.13 3.79
CA PHE A 77 -1.08 -11.86 5.02
C PHE A 77 -1.40 -11.05 6.28
N SER A 78 -1.06 -9.75 6.31
CA SER A 78 -1.37 -8.88 7.44
C SER A 78 -2.89 -8.73 7.65
N GLY A 79 -3.67 -8.65 6.56
CA GLY A 79 -5.13 -8.60 6.64
C GLY A 79 -5.74 -9.87 7.23
N LEU A 80 -5.29 -11.04 6.76
CA LEU A 80 -5.75 -12.32 7.29
C LEU A 80 -5.37 -12.51 8.76
N PHE A 81 -4.13 -12.18 9.12
CA PHE A 81 -3.64 -12.27 10.50
C PHE A 81 -4.47 -11.38 11.44
N SER A 82 -4.70 -10.12 11.06
CA SER A 82 -5.52 -9.17 11.82
C SER A 82 -6.93 -9.70 12.08
N CYS A 83 -7.58 -10.28 11.07
CA CYS A 83 -8.94 -10.81 11.21
C CYS A 83 -8.98 -11.99 12.20
N LEU A 84 -8.03 -12.91 12.06
CA LEU A 84 -7.91 -14.09 12.91
C LEU A 84 -7.64 -13.70 14.37
N THR A 85 -6.75 -12.73 14.60
CA THR A 85 -6.47 -12.19 15.93
C THR A 85 -7.72 -11.55 16.57
N PHE A 86 -8.51 -10.80 15.80
CA PHE A 86 -9.77 -10.20 16.28
C PHE A 86 -10.79 -11.25 16.72
N ILE A 87 -10.94 -12.33 15.95
CA ILE A 87 -11.85 -13.43 16.27
C ILE A 87 -11.40 -14.11 17.57
N VAL A 88 -10.11 -14.42 17.69
CA VAL A 88 -9.56 -15.07 18.91
C VAL A 88 -9.77 -14.18 20.13
N PHE A 89 -9.42 -12.90 20.06
CA PHE A 89 -9.64 -11.98 21.18
C PHE A 89 -11.12 -11.79 21.51
N GLY A 90 -11.99 -11.76 20.51
CA GLY A 90 -13.44 -11.69 20.71
C GLY A 90 -13.98 -12.89 21.49
N ILE A 91 -13.57 -14.11 21.12
CA ILE A 91 -13.96 -15.33 21.84
C ILE A 91 -13.45 -15.30 23.28
N VAL A 92 -12.18 -14.92 23.48
CA VAL A 92 -11.59 -14.81 24.83
C VAL A 92 -12.34 -13.78 25.67
N ALA A 93 -12.63 -12.61 25.12
CA ALA A 93 -13.38 -11.56 25.82
C ALA A 93 -14.80 -12.03 26.20
N ILE A 94 -15.51 -12.71 25.31
CA ILE A 94 -16.83 -13.28 25.58
C ILE A 94 -16.73 -14.34 26.70
N TYR A 95 -15.73 -15.23 26.63
CA TYR A 95 -15.52 -16.26 27.66
C TYR A 95 -15.33 -15.65 29.05
N PHE A 96 -14.47 -14.64 29.17
CA PHE A 96 -14.25 -13.95 30.44
C PHE A 96 -15.47 -13.13 30.88
N ALA A 97 -16.22 -12.53 29.94
CA ALA A 97 -17.46 -11.82 30.26
C ALA A 97 -18.51 -12.78 30.85
N PHE A 98 -18.69 -13.97 30.27
CA PHE A 98 -19.60 -14.99 30.82
C PHE A 98 -19.12 -15.52 32.17
N LYS A 99 -17.82 -15.80 32.33
CA LYS A 99 -17.27 -16.25 33.62
C LYS A 99 -17.37 -15.18 34.70
N GLY A 100 -17.12 -13.91 34.37
CA GLY A 100 -17.30 -12.79 35.26
C GLY A 100 -18.76 -12.58 35.65
N PHE A 101 -19.68 -12.65 34.68
CA PHE A 101 -21.12 -12.58 34.94
C PHE A 101 -21.60 -13.71 35.86
N GLN A 102 -21.15 -14.93 35.60
CA GLN A 102 -21.50 -16.10 36.43
C GLN A 102 -21.00 -15.92 37.87
N LEU A 103 -19.78 -15.40 38.05
CA LEU A 103 -19.22 -15.12 39.37
C LEU A 103 -19.97 -14.01 40.13
N VAL A 104 -20.42 -12.97 39.43
CA VAL A 104 -21.28 -11.92 40.02
C VAL A 104 -22.64 -12.47 40.41
N MET A 105 -23.26 -13.30 39.57
CA MET A 105 -24.54 -13.93 39.85
C MET A 105 -24.43 -14.93 41.02
N ASP A 106 -23.39 -15.76 41.04
CA ASP A 106 -23.14 -16.67 42.17
C ASP A 106 -22.98 -15.88 43.47
N TRP A 107 -22.28 -14.74 43.47
CA TRP A 107 -22.16 -13.88 44.65
C TRP A 107 -23.49 -13.24 45.08
N PHE A 108 -24.34 -12.84 44.13
CA PHE A 108 -25.64 -12.22 44.42
C PHE A 108 -26.70 -13.19 44.91
N PHE A 109 -26.65 -14.46 44.47
CA PHE A 109 -27.68 -15.46 44.77
C PHE A 109 -27.27 -16.52 45.81
N ASN A 110 -25.97 -16.67 46.12
CA ASN A 110 -25.47 -17.52 47.21
C ASN A 110 -24.94 -16.73 48.43
N SER A 111 -25.15 -15.41 48.48
CA SER A 111 -25.02 -14.61 49.71
C SER A 111 -26.36 -14.42 50.39
#